data_AF-A0A061JG21-F1
#
_entry.id   AF-A0A061JG21-F1
#
_cell.length_a   1.000
_cell.length_b   1.000
_cell.length_c   1.000
_cell.angle_alpha   90.00
_cell.angle_beta   90.00
_cell.angle_gamma   90.00
#
_symmetry.space_group_name_H-M   'P 1'
#
loop_
_entity.id
_entity.type
_entity.pdbx_description
1 polymer ?
#
loop_
_entity_poly.entity_id
_entity_poly.type
_entity_poly.pdbx_seq_one_letter_code
_entity_poly.pdbx_strand_id
1 'polypeptide(L)'
;MKNLKSFTSFVVLFTIGFLCEQSLHAKKKKIVGKSEKFIVRESSAGQRLLQEEIAAIPSHKSVQFAKVSKKFWEKSHSNMSKSVSWSDFKTKTTEVDSLLCEYSFENLYGEKQNFVKIPGFDDGSCLWSHLGIVPQDMLGVMFSCVEILSDQLSPSKASGIVISEALEMIHTLDPLGNFTKIDERGENNRDIAKQWFILKENALEVLKKWNDGLEMHGGASISTRQGSTGFRLPNGSTFFRLVAKHLGVNIKIFNGSSSDLVLESGRVFECTGAKHWLYLLQDEQENGKHYDILVEKGKPVSTAIIEEMNSYLGTVSLKKQDTQ
;
A
#
# COMPACT_ATOMS: atom_id res chain seq x y z
N MET A 1 -49.35 -27.74 15.36
CA MET A 1 -48.63 -26.88 16.31
C MET A 1 -47.13 -27.20 16.25
N LYS A 2 -46.31 -26.29 15.72
CA LYS A 2 -44.86 -26.13 15.97
C LYS A 2 -44.32 -25.05 15.01
N ASN A 3 -44.39 -23.80 15.46
CA ASN A 3 -43.67 -22.64 14.92
C ASN A 3 -43.47 -21.69 16.09
N LEU A 4 -42.28 -21.64 16.69
CA LEU A 4 -41.82 -20.48 17.50
C LEU A 4 -40.35 -20.63 17.95
N LYS A 5 -39.37 -20.59 17.04
CA LYS A 5 -37.94 -20.41 17.43
C LYS A 5 -37.10 -19.56 16.47
N SER A 6 -37.72 -18.79 15.56
CA SER A 6 -36.98 -17.93 14.61
C SER A 6 -37.21 -16.43 14.79
N PHE A 7 -37.92 -15.99 15.83
CA PHE A 7 -38.32 -14.57 15.97
C PHE A 7 -37.61 -13.81 17.09
N THR A 8 -36.84 -14.47 17.96
CA THR A 8 -36.19 -13.83 19.12
C THR A 8 -34.76 -13.34 18.86
N SER A 9 -34.07 -13.79 17.82
CA SER A 9 -32.71 -13.30 17.50
C SER A 9 -32.68 -12.05 16.60
N PHE A 10 -33.80 -11.71 15.94
CA PHE A 10 -33.85 -10.53 15.06
C PHE A 10 -34.22 -9.23 15.82
N VAL A 11 -34.80 -9.34 17.01
CA VAL A 11 -35.24 -8.18 17.81
C VAL A 11 -34.12 -7.58 18.68
N VAL A 12 -33.08 -8.35 18.99
CA VAL A 12 -31.95 -7.89 19.84
C VAL A 12 -30.91 -7.08 19.03
N LEU A 13 -30.75 -7.37 17.73
CA LEU A 13 -29.83 -6.61 16.87
C LEU A 13 -30.41 -5.25 16.42
N PHE A 14 -31.73 -5.11 16.31
CA PHE A 14 -32.37 -3.85 15.95
C PHE A 14 -32.50 -2.86 17.11
N THR A 15 -32.51 -3.33 18.36
CA THR A 15 -32.64 -2.45 19.54
C THR A 15 -31.32 -1.75 19.92
N ILE A 16 -30.15 -2.35 19.60
CA ILE A 16 -28.84 -1.71 19.85
C ILE A 16 -28.55 -0.62 18.81
N GLY A 17 -28.96 -0.82 17.55
CA GLY A 17 -28.85 0.22 16.50
C GLY A 17 -29.72 1.44 16.78
N PHE A 18 -30.96 1.23 17.23
CA PHE A 18 -31.92 2.33 17.46
C PHE A 18 -31.62 3.14 18.74
N LEU A 19 -30.99 2.54 19.76
CA LEU A 19 -30.54 3.26 20.96
C LEU A 19 -29.27 4.09 20.72
N CYS A 20 -28.49 3.78 19.67
CA CYS A 20 -27.32 4.58 19.30
C CYS A 20 -27.68 5.82 18.47
N GLU A 21 -28.72 5.74 17.62
CA GLU A 21 -29.18 6.89 16.82
C GLU A 21 -29.95 7.95 17.63
N GLN A 22 -30.69 7.58 18.68
CA GLN A 22 -31.42 8.58 19.48
C GLN A 22 -30.56 9.41 20.42
N SER A 23 -29.32 8.99 20.72
CA SER A 23 -28.37 9.81 21.49
C SER A 23 -27.66 10.88 20.62
N LEU A 24 -27.77 10.81 19.29
CA LEU A 24 -27.09 11.72 18.35
C LEU A 24 -27.91 12.97 17.99
N HIS A 25 -29.18 13.04 18.39
CA HIS A 25 -30.04 14.20 18.07
C HIS A 25 -30.12 15.30 19.14
N ALA A 26 -29.41 15.17 20.27
CA ALA A 26 -29.39 16.18 21.32
C ALA A 26 -27.98 16.71 21.62
N LYS A 27 -27.41 17.49 20.68
CA LYS A 27 -26.62 18.73 20.92
C LYS A 27 -25.83 19.13 19.67
N LYS A 28 -26.51 19.80 18.73
CA LYS A 28 -25.84 20.81 17.89
C LYS A 28 -25.53 22.02 18.76
N LYS A 29 -24.27 22.23 19.13
CA LYS A 29 -23.75 23.56 19.47
C LYS A 29 -22.29 23.71 18.99
N LYS A 30 -22.17 24.51 17.94
CA LYS A 30 -21.08 25.41 17.52
C LYS A 30 -19.65 25.04 17.95
N ILE A 31 -18.88 24.66 16.92
CA ILE A 31 -17.43 24.71 16.76
C ILE A 31 -16.84 26.02 17.31
N VAL A 32 -15.79 25.95 18.15
CA VAL A 32 -14.52 26.71 18.08
C VAL A 32 -13.47 26.00 18.96
N GLY A 33 -12.29 25.65 18.40
CA GLY A 33 -11.02 25.80 19.13
C GLY A 33 -10.13 24.57 19.36
N LYS A 34 -8.95 24.66 18.70
CA LYS A 34 -7.62 24.08 19.01
C LYS A 34 -7.25 22.71 18.42
N SER A 35 -6.36 22.77 17.42
CA SER A 35 -5.54 21.67 16.93
C SER A 35 -4.51 21.27 18.00
N GLU A 36 -4.55 20.03 18.46
CA GLU A 36 -3.42 19.45 19.19
C GLU A 36 -2.38 18.96 18.18
N LYS A 37 -1.22 19.63 18.16
CA LYS A 37 -0.02 19.15 17.47
C LYS A 37 0.58 18.03 18.32
N PHE A 38 0.52 16.80 17.82
CA PHE A 38 1.33 15.71 18.35
C PHE A 38 2.79 15.92 17.91
N ILE A 39 3.65 16.30 18.85
CA ILE A 39 5.10 16.29 18.68
C ILE A 39 5.60 14.95 19.23
N VAL A 40 5.93 14.03 18.34
CA VAL A 40 6.74 12.85 18.69
C VAL A 40 8.17 13.34 18.86
N ARG A 41 8.69 13.34 20.10
CA ARG A 41 10.12 13.57 20.37
C ARG A 41 10.88 12.27 20.07
N GLU A 42 11.39 12.14 18.84
CA GLU A 42 12.44 11.16 18.51
C GLU A 42 13.80 11.72 19.01
N SER A 43 14.53 10.94 19.81
CA SER A 43 15.88 11.31 20.28
C SER A 43 16.89 11.20 19.12
N SER A 44 17.40 12.35 18.67
CA SER A 44 17.94 12.56 17.33
C SER A 44 19.47 12.56 17.19
N ALA A 45 20.22 11.99 18.13
CA ALA A 45 21.68 12.07 18.11
C ALA A 45 22.39 10.79 17.63
N GLY A 46 21.78 9.60 17.78
CA GLY A 46 22.43 8.32 17.46
C GLY A 46 22.23 7.81 16.02
N GLN A 47 21.15 8.20 15.34
CA GLN A 47 20.80 7.68 14.00
C GLN A 47 21.29 8.56 12.84
N ARG A 48 21.69 9.82 13.09
CA ARG A 48 22.08 10.77 12.03
C ARG A 48 23.43 10.49 11.39
N LEU A 49 24.39 9.95 12.15
CA LEU A 49 25.75 9.71 11.66
C LEU A 49 25.91 8.49 10.73
N LEU A 50 24.87 7.66 10.58
CA LEU A 50 24.90 6.51 9.64
C LEU A 50 24.13 6.77 8.33
N GLN A 51 23.30 7.81 8.26
CA GLN A 51 22.44 8.11 7.10
C GLN A 51 23.04 9.11 6.11
N GLU A 52 24.00 9.95 6.53
CA GLU A 52 24.49 11.06 5.70
C GLU A 52 25.61 10.67 4.72
N GLU A 53 26.27 9.50 4.85
CA GLU A 53 27.33 9.07 3.92
C GLU A 53 26.88 8.10 2.80
N ILE A 54 25.62 7.65 2.78
CA ILE A 54 25.10 6.70 1.75
C ILE A 54 24.26 7.40 0.66
N ALA A 55 23.95 8.70 0.80
CA ALA A 55 22.87 9.37 0.08
C ALA A 55 23.15 9.85 -1.37
N ALA A 56 24.30 9.56 -1.98
CA ALA A 56 24.65 10.10 -3.30
C ALA A 56 24.59 9.10 -4.48
N ILE A 57 24.26 7.83 -4.24
CA ILE A 57 24.20 6.80 -5.30
C ILE A 57 22.77 6.24 -5.35
N PRO A 58 22.11 6.16 -6.53
CA PRO A 58 20.88 5.39 -6.65
C PRO A 58 21.15 3.98 -6.14
N SER A 59 20.48 3.56 -5.07
CA SER A 59 20.66 2.24 -4.50
C SER A 59 19.98 1.23 -5.43
N HIS A 60 20.67 0.85 -6.51
CA HIS A 60 20.35 -0.34 -7.26
C HIS A 60 20.75 -1.53 -6.41
N LYS A 61 19.88 -1.88 -5.47
CA LYS A 61 20.04 -3.10 -4.70
C LYS A 61 19.34 -4.21 -5.49
N SER A 62 20.13 -5.20 -5.88
CA SER A 62 19.60 -6.43 -6.47
C SER A 62 19.18 -7.35 -5.33
N VAL A 63 17.96 -7.86 -5.37
CA VAL A 63 17.46 -8.82 -4.38
C VAL A 63 16.81 -9.98 -5.11
N GLN A 64 16.98 -11.19 -4.58
CA GLN A 64 16.26 -12.36 -5.05
C GLN A 64 14.77 -12.20 -4.74
N PHE A 65 13.95 -12.18 -5.78
CA PHE A 65 12.51 -11.99 -5.67
C PHE A 65 11.83 -12.95 -6.64
N ALA A 66 10.97 -13.84 -6.13
CA ALA A 66 10.38 -14.93 -6.91
C ALA A 66 11.42 -15.77 -7.71
N LYS A 67 12.56 -16.09 -7.07
CA LYS A 67 13.70 -16.87 -7.61
C LYS A 67 14.45 -16.19 -8.75
N VAL A 68 14.21 -14.89 -8.97
CA VAL A 68 14.89 -14.10 -9.99
C VAL A 68 15.56 -12.90 -9.32
N SER A 69 16.81 -12.60 -9.70
CA SER A 69 17.49 -11.39 -9.27
C SER A 69 16.80 -10.18 -9.90
N LYS A 70 15.97 -9.47 -9.12
CA LYS A 70 15.31 -8.23 -9.56
C LYS A 70 16.11 -7.02 -9.04
N LYS A 71 16.30 -6.02 -9.90
CA LYS A 71 16.85 -4.72 -9.51
C LYS A 71 15.69 -3.81 -9.13
N PHE A 72 15.70 -3.31 -7.90
CA PHE A 72 14.73 -2.32 -7.46
C PHE A 72 15.32 -0.92 -7.64
N TRP A 73 14.50 0.02 -8.12
CA TRP A 73 14.84 1.44 -8.13
C TRP A 73 14.08 2.14 -7.01
N GLU A 74 14.71 2.23 -5.84
CA GLU A 74 14.08 2.87 -4.67
C GLU A 74 13.80 4.33 -4.94
N LYS A 75 12.52 4.72 -4.90
CA LYS A 75 12.14 6.12 -5.04
C LYS A 75 12.44 6.85 -3.74
N SER A 76 13.12 7.98 -3.81
CA SER A 76 13.39 8.80 -2.63
C SER A 76 13.24 10.27 -2.98
N HIS A 77 13.16 11.12 -1.96
CA HIS A 77 13.16 12.58 -2.15
C HIS A 77 14.26 13.04 -3.14
N SER A 78 15.48 12.52 -2.97
CA SER A 78 16.64 12.87 -3.78
C SER A 78 16.44 12.55 -5.27
N ASN A 79 16.08 11.31 -5.61
CA ASN A 79 15.94 10.93 -7.02
C ASN A 79 14.60 11.33 -7.64
N MET A 80 13.55 11.49 -6.83
CA MET A 80 12.26 12.02 -7.28
C MET A 80 12.31 13.51 -7.57
N SER A 81 13.29 14.22 -6.99
CA SER A 81 13.54 15.63 -7.31
C SER A 81 14.25 15.85 -8.64
N LYS A 82 15.01 14.86 -9.10
CA LYS A 82 15.64 14.88 -10.42
C LYS A 82 14.57 14.58 -11.46
N SER A 83 14.34 15.51 -12.38
CA SER A 83 13.29 15.40 -13.38
C SER A 83 13.81 15.70 -14.78
N VAL A 84 13.08 15.22 -15.78
CA VAL A 84 13.22 15.61 -17.17
C VAL A 84 11.99 16.38 -17.62
N SER A 85 12.10 17.12 -18.70
CA SER A 85 10.94 17.81 -19.28
C SER A 85 9.91 16.82 -19.82
N TRP A 86 8.65 17.26 -19.92
CA TRP A 86 7.59 16.45 -20.53
C TRP A 86 7.90 16.08 -21.99
N SER A 87 8.54 16.98 -22.75
CA SER A 87 8.98 16.70 -24.11
C SER A 87 10.02 15.56 -24.15
N ASP A 88 11.01 15.58 -23.26
CA ASP A 88 12.02 14.51 -23.21
C ASP A 88 11.40 13.17 -22.82
N PHE A 89 10.45 13.19 -21.87
CA PHE A 89 9.68 12.00 -21.51
C PHE A 89 8.98 11.41 -22.73
N LYS A 90 8.22 12.21 -23.48
CA LYS A 90 7.53 11.74 -24.70
C LYS A 90 8.48 11.14 -25.75
N THR A 91 9.64 11.76 -25.96
CA THR A 91 10.63 11.26 -26.92
C THR A 91 11.20 9.91 -26.47
N LYS A 92 11.37 9.70 -25.16
CA LYS A 92 11.81 8.41 -24.61
C LYS A 92 10.73 7.35 -24.62
N THR A 93 9.46 7.72 -24.62
CA THR A 93 8.32 6.77 -24.64
C THR A 93 7.82 6.43 -26.03
N THR A 94 8.37 7.03 -27.10
CA THR A 94 7.82 6.91 -28.46
C THR A 94 7.80 5.47 -28.97
N GLU A 95 8.73 4.61 -28.53
CA GLU A 95 8.77 3.20 -28.91
C GLU A 95 7.64 2.36 -28.28
N VAL A 96 7.00 2.87 -27.23
CA VAL A 96 6.02 2.15 -26.40
C VAL A 96 4.73 2.92 -26.20
N ASP A 97 4.54 4.00 -26.97
CA ASP A 97 3.40 4.91 -26.89
C ASP A 97 2.06 4.17 -27.04
N SER A 98 2.06 3.07 -27.80
CA SER A 98 0.90 2.17 -27.96
C SER A 98 0.45 1.44 -26.68
N LEU A 99 1.31 1.36 -25.65
CA LEU A 99 1.01 0.74 -24.36
C LEU A 99 0.54 1.75 -23.31
N LEU A 100 0.65 3.04 -23.61
CA LEU A 100 0.36 4.12 -22.68
C LEU A 100 -1.10 4.54 -22.83
N CYS A 101 -1.90 4.32 -21.79
CA CYS A 101 -3.29 4.77 -21.74
C CYS A 101 -3.37 6.14 -21.06
N GLU A 102 -4.21 7.03 -21.60
CA GLU A 102 -4.46 8.34 -21.01
C GLU A 102 -5.68 8.32 -20.09
N TYR A 103 -5.53 8.93 -18.92
CA TYR A 103 -6.58 9.05 -17.92
C TYR A 103 -6.84 10.51 -17.61
N SER A 104 -8.07 10.82 -17.23
CA SER A 104 -8.45 12.16 -16.79
C SER A 104 -9.02 12.13 -15.37
N PHE A 105 -8.68 13.14 -14.58
CA PHE A 105 -9.22 13.38 -13.25
C PHE A 105 -9.74 14.82 -13.20
N GLU A 106 -10.97 15.01 -12.75
CA GLU A 106 -11.51 16.34 -12.44
C GLU A 106 -11.66 16.46 -10.93
N ASN A 107 -11.04 17.46 -10.32
CA ASN A 107 -11.17 17.68 -8.89
C ASN A 107 -12.52 18.34 -8.55
N LEU A 108 -12.82 18.47 -7.25
CA LEU A 108 -14.07 19.07 -6.77
C LEU A 108 -14.25 20.55 -7.16
N TYR A 109 -13.22 21.21 -7.67
CA TYR A 109 -13.23 22.59 -8.15
C TYR A 109 -13.38 22.68 -9.69
N GLY A 110 -13.52 21.55 -10.38
CA GLY A 110 -13.62 21.49 -11.84
C GLY A 110 -12.27 21.57 -12.57
N GLU A 111 -11.14 21.48 -11.85
CA GLU A 111 -9.82 21.48 -12.48
C GLU A 111 -9.50 20.09 -13.02
N LYS A 112 -9.21 20.01 -14.32
CA LYS A 112 -8.87 18.77 -15.00
C LYS A 112 -7.37 18.54 -15.00
N GLN A 113 -6.97 17.37 -14.51
CA GLN A 113 -5.62 16.83 -14.62
C GLN A 113 -5.67 15.62 -15.57
N ASN A 114 -4.69 15.55 -16.47
CA ASN A 114 -4.56 14.41 -17.38
C ASN A 114 -3.31 13.63 -17.01
N PHE A 115 -3.40 12.31 -17.07
CA PHE A 115 -2.33 11.39 -16.72
C PHE A 115 -2.05 10.44 -17.87
N VAL A 116 -0.80 10.01 -17.97
CA VAL A 116 -0.38 8.86 -18.76
C VAL A 116 -0.08 7.71 -17.81
N LYS A 117 -0.65 6.55 -18.10
CA LYS A 117 -0.46 5.35 -17.29
C LYS A 117 0.79 4.59 -17.72
N ILE A 118 1.64 4.26 -16.75
CA ILE A 118 2.72 3.28 -16.89
C ILE A 118 2.25 2.00 -16.22
N PRO A 119 2.03 0.91 -16.98
CA PRO A 119 1.51 -0.33 -16.42
C PRO A 119 2.50 -0.98 -15.44
N GLY A 120 1.97 -1.52 -14.36
CA GLY A 120 2.69 -2.41 -13.45
C GLY A 120 2.80 -3.84 -13.99
N PHE A 121 3.56 -4.68 -13.29
CA PHE A 121 3.68 -6.10 -13.60
C PHE A 121 2.42 -6.88 -13.18
N ASP A 122 1.89 -7.71 -14.08
CA ASP A 122 0.74 -8.60 -13.83
C ASP A 122 1.04 -9.75 -12.85
N ASP A 123 2.31 -9.93 -12.46
CA ASP A 123 2.76 -11.01 -11.56
C ASP A 123 2.52 -10.66 -10.07
N GLY A 124 1.76 -9.61 -9.76
CA GLY A 124 1.49 -9.11 -8.41
C GLY A 124 2.67 -8.41 -7.74
N SER A 125 3.79 -8.22 -8.45
CA SER A 125 4.96 -7.48 -7.94
C SER A 125 4.96 -5.99 -8.28
N CYS A 126 3.90 -5.47 -8.91
CA CYS A 126 3.80 -4.08 -9.33
C CYS A 126 4.02 -3.07 -8.19
N LEU A 127 3.36 -3.20 -7.04
CA LEU A 127 3.56 -2.25 -5.94
C LEU A 127 4.99 -2.32 -5.37
N TRP A 128 5.59 -3.51 -5.34
CA TRP A 128 6.99 -3.69 -4.94
C TRP A 128 7.93 -2.92 -5.88
N SER A 129 7.73 -3.04 -7.19
CA SER A 129 8.50 -2.30 -8.20
C SER A 129 8.25 -0.79 -8.10
N HIS A 130 6.98 -0.39 -8.00
CA HIS A 130 6.56 1.00 -8.01
C HIS A 130 7.06 1.78 -6.80
N LEU A 131 7.16 1.16 -5.63
CA LEU A 131 7.81 1.79 -4.48
C LEU A 131 9.34 1.69 -4.59
N GLY A 132 9.82 0.56 -5.12
CA GLY A 132 11.25 0.28 -5.28
C GLY A 132 11.99 0.08 -3.96
N ILE A 133 11.27 -0.06 -2.85
CA ILE A 133 11.87 -0.32 -1.54
C ILE A 133 12.36 -1.76 -1.52
N VAL A 134 13.62 -1.98 -1.20
CA VAL A 134 14.12 -3.34 -1.06
C VAL A 134 13.51 -4.05 0.16
N PRO A 135 13.32 -5.37 0.09
CA PRO A 135 12.76 -6.16 1.19
C PRO A 135 13.36 -5.86 2.57
N GLN A 136 14.69 -5.68 2.67
CA GLN A 136 15.36 -5.41 3.93
C GLN A 136 14.94 -4.08 4.56
N ASP A 137 14.81 -3.03 3.75
CA ASP A 137 14.38 -1.70 4.22
C ASP A 137 12.86 -1.71 4.51
N MET A 138 12.10 -2.50 3.74
CA MET A 138 10.66 -2.69 3.95
C MET A 138 10.36 -3.34 5.32
N LEU A 139 11.26 -4.17 5.87
CA LEU A 139 11.07 -4.76 7.20
C LEU A 139 10.84 -3.71 8.29
N GLY A 140 11.58 -2.59 8.24
CA GLY A 140 11.43 -1.50 9.21
C GLY A 140 10.07 -0.79 9.08
N VAL A 141 9.60 -0.58 7.85
CA VAL A 141 8.28 -0.02 7.55
C VAL A 141 7.18 -0.94 8.09
N MET A 142 7.28 -2.25 7.81
CA MET A 142 6.30 -3.25 8.23
C MET A 142 6.26 -3.41 9.75
N PHE A 143 7.42 -3.42 10.41
CA PHE A 143 7.50 -3.44 11.88
C PHE A 143 6.81 -2.21 12.49
N SER A 144 7.09 -1.02 11.94
CA SER A 144 6.45 0.23 12.38
C SER A 144 4.92 0.21 12.18
N CYS A 145 4.44 -0.46 11.13
CA CYS A 145 2.99 -0.64 10.94
C CYS A 145 2.38 -1.46 12.07
N VAL A 146 3.03 -2.55 12.48
CA VAL A 146 2.56 -3.41 13.58
C VAL A 146 2.51 -2.63 14.90
N GLU A 147 3.52 -1.80 15.20
CA GLU A 147 3.52 -0.97 16.39
C GLU A 147 2.37 0.06 16.38
N ILE A 148 2.22 0.82 15.29
CA ILE A 148 1.18 1.84 15.18
C ILE A 148 -0.23 1.25 15.25
N LEU A 149 -0.47 0.13 14.55
CA LEU A 149 -1.77 -0.54 14.58
C LEU A 149 -2.06 -1.12 15.97
N SER A 150 -1.04 -1.62 16.68
CA SER A 150 -1.19 -2.13 18.05
C SER A 150 -1.67 -1.06 19.03
N ASP A 151 -1.16 0.16 18.91
CA ASP A 151 -1.58 1.28 19.76
C ASP A 151 -3.05 1.68 19.50
N GLN A 152 -3.50 1.54 18.26
CA GLN A 152 -4.84 1.91 17.80
C GLN A 152 -5.90 0.82 18.06
N LEU A 153 -5.49 -0.45 18.16
CA LEU A 153 -6.38 -1.59 18.43
C LEU A 153 -6.80 -1.72 19.90
N SER A 154 -6.42 -0.79 20.77
CA SER A 154 -6.86 -0.80 22.17
C SER A 154 -8.41 -0.81 22.25
N PRO A 155 -9.03 -1.58 23.18
CA PRO A 155 -10.48 -1.83 23.20
C PRO A 155 -11.38 -0.60 23.24
N SER A 156 -10.85 0.55 23.64
CA SER A 156 -11.55 1.84 23.71
C SER A 156 -11.35 2.75 22.49
N LYS A 157 -10.54 2.35 21.49
CA LYS A 157 -10.10 3.20 20.37
C LYS A 157 -10.19 2.55 18.99
N ALA A 158 -10.41 1.24 18.91
CA ALA A 158 -10.41 0.52 17.64
C ALA A 158 -11.60 0.91 16.75
N SER A 159 -11.33 1.61 15.65
CA SER A 159 -12.32 1.86 14.60
C SER A 159 -12.39 0.66 13.64
N GLY A 160 -13.50 0.52 12.89
CA GLY A 160 -13.63 -0.54 11.88
C GLY A 160 -12.53 -0.51 10.81
N ILE A 161 -12.01 0.67 10.49
CA ILE A 161 -10.89 0.84 9.55
C ILE A 161 -9.60 0.23 10.13
N VAL A 162 -9.29 0.50 11.40
CA VAL A 162 -8.10 -0.05 12.06
C VAL A 162 -8.16 -1.57 12.15
N ILE A 163 -9.34 -2.13 12.46
CA ILE A 163 -9.55 -3.58 12.49
C ILE A 163 -9.33 -4.19 11.08
N SER A 164 -9.81 -3.52 10.04
CA SER A 164 -9.59 -3.96 8.66
C SER A 164 -8.11 -3.95 8.26
N GLU A 165 -7.37 -2.89 8.61
CA GLU A 165 -5.92 -2.82 8.34
C GLU A 165 -5.14 -3.87 9.14
N ALA A 166 -5.54 -4.14 10.37
CA ALA A 166 -4.94 -5.18 11.21
C ALA A 166 -5.13 -6.58 10.61
N LEU A 167 -6.34 -6.89 10.14
CA LEU A 167 -6.63 -8.16 9.48
C LEU A 167 -5.83 -8.33 8.19
N GLU A 168 -5.75 -7.28 7.37
CA GLU A 168 -4.93 -7.31 6.16
C GLU A 168 -3.45 -7.54 6.50
N MET A 169 -2.94 -6.87 7.53
CA MET A 169 -1.55 -7.00 7.96
C MET A 169 -1.26 -8.42 8.46
N ILE A 170 -2.19 -9.07 9.18
CA ILE A 170 -2.10 -10.48 9.55
C ILE A 170 -1.94 -11.36 8.31
N HIS A 171 -2.84 -11.22 7.34
CA HIS A 171 -2.80 -12.01 6.10
C HIS A 171 -1.54 -11.73 5.26
N THR A 172 -1.00 -10.52 5.35
CA THR A 172 0.20 -10.11 4.62
C THR A 172 1.47 -10.70 5.22
N LEU A 173 1.60 -10.63 6.55
CA LEU A 173 2.81 -11.04 7.26
C LEU A 173 2.84 -12.55 7.58
N ASP A 174 1.67 -13.16 7.72
CA ASP A 174 1.54 -14.61 7.93
C ASP A 174 0.63 -15.23 6.85
N PRO A 175 0.98 -15.14 5.56
CA PRO A 175 0.13 -15.60 4.47
C PRO A 175 -0.12 -17.12 4.52
N LEU A 176 0.78 -17.89 5.16
CA LEU A 176 0.64 -19.33 5.35
C LEU A 176 -0.07 -19.71 6.65
N GLY A 177 -0.40 -18.75 7.52
CA GLY A 177 -1.02 -18.99 8.83
C GLY A 177 -0.13 -19.78 9.80
N ASN A 178 1.19 -19.70 9.65
CA ASN A 178 2.15 -20.45 10.47
C ASN A 178 2.15 -20.00 11.94
N PHE A 179 1.88 -18.72 12.18
CA PHE A 179 1.85 -18.12 13.52
C PHE A 179 0.43 -17.98 14.05
N THR A 180 -0.53 -17.69 13.17
CA THR A 180 -1.92 -17.42 13.52
C THR A 180 -2.84 -18.64 13.44
N LYS A 181 -2.25 -19.87 13.39
CA LYS A 181 -2.93 -21.15 13.19
C LYS A 181 -4.35 -21.19 13.79
N ILE A 182 -5.30 -21.51 12.92
CA ILE A 182 -6.62 -22.01 13.29
C ILE A 182 -6.40 -23.46 13.77
N ASP A 183 -6.83 -23.78 14.99
CA ASP A 183 -6.68 -25.11 15.56
C ASP A 183 -7.26 -26.18 14.62
N GLU A 184 -6.65 -27.37 14.57
CA GLU A 184 -6.98 -28.46 13.62
C GLU A 184 -8.44 -28.97 13.77
N ARG A 185 -9.15 -28.49 14.81
CA ARG A 185 -10.56 -28.75 15.10
C ARG A 185 -11.54 -27.89 14.29
N GLY A 186 -11.06 -26.96 13.46
CA GLY A 186 -11.95 -26.10 12.66
C GLY A 186 -12.76 -25.10 13.48
N GLU A 187 -12.44 -24.94 14.78
CA GLU A 187 -12.96 -23.84 15.57
C GLU A 187 -12.27 -22.56 15.10
N ASN A 188 -13.00 -21.85 14.25
CA ASN A 188 -12.76 -20.49 13.83
C ASN A 188 -12.27 -19.64 15.00
N ASN A 189 -10.95 -19.47 15.14
CA ASN A 189 -10.40 -18.43 15.98
C ASN A 189 -10.58 -17.10 15.22
N ARG A 190 -11.84 -16.71 14.96
CA ARG A 190 -12.26 -15.44 14.33
C ARG A 190 -11.93 -14.22 15.21
N ASP A 191 -11.28 -14.45 16.35
CA ASP A 191 -10.84 -13.41 17.24
C ASP A 191 -9.58 -12.74 16.69
N ILE A 192 -9.80 -11.72 15.85
CA ILE A 192 -8.75 -10.89 15.25
C ILE A 192 -7.82 -10.34 16.34
N ALA A 193 -8.33 -10.04 17.53
CA ALA A 193 -7.50 -9.52 18.62
C ALA A 193 -6.49 -10.56 19.11
N LYS A 194 -6.87 -11.84 19.20
CA LYS A 194 -5.93 -12.92 19.53
C LYS A 194 -4.90 -13.16 18.45
N GLN A 195 -5.33 -13.20 17.18
CA GLN A 195 -4.40 -13.37 16.06
C GLN A 195 -3.40 -12.22 15.98
N TRP A 196 -3.89 -10.98 16.14
CA TRP A 196 -3.06 -9.78 16.19
C TRP A 196 -2.08 -9.82 17.36
N PHE A 197 -2.53 -10.20 18.55
CA PHE A 197 -1.67 -10.32 19.72
C PHE A 197 -0.53 -11.32 19.49
N ILE A 198 -0.83 -12.50 18.94
CA ILE A 198 0.19 -13.50 18.61
C ILE A 198 1.19 -12.95 17.58
N LEU A 199 0.70 -12.31 16.51
CA LEU A 199 1.55 -11.72 15.48
C LEU A 199 2.46 -10.64 16.08
N LYS A 200 1.90 -9.75 16.90
CA LYS A 200 2.63 -8.65 17.55
C LYS A 200 3.74 -9.16 18.46
N GLU A 201 3.45 -10.11 19.35
CA GLU A 201 4.44 -10.67 20.29
C GLU A 201 5.58 -11.39 19.55
N ASN A 202 5.33 -11.86 18.33
CA ASN A 202 6.31 -12.55 17.50
C ASN A 202 6.79 -11.72 16.30
N ALA A 203 6.53 -10.40 16.26
CA ALA A 203 6.64 -9.59 15.05
C ALA A 203 7.99 -9.72 14.32
N LEU A 204 9.11 -9.75 15.07
CA LEU A 204 10.45 -9.94 14.49
C LEU A 204 10.61 -11.29 13.80
N GLU A 205 10.14 -12.38 14.41
CA GLU A 205 10.20 -13.72 13.83
C GLU A 205 9.27 -13.84 12.61
N VAL A 206 8.06 -13.28 12.71
CA VAL A 206 7.10 -13.23 11.59
C VAL A 206 7.71 -12.51 10.40
N LEU A 207 8.26 -11.32 10.62
CA LEU A 207 8.89 -10.51 9.58
C LEU A 207 10.10 -11.20 8.94
N LYS A 208 10.91 -11.89 9.74
CA LYS A 208 12.04 -12.67 9.21
C LYS A 208 11.55 -13.79 8.28
N LYS A 209 10.58 -14.60 8.72
CA LYS A 209 10.01 -15.66 7.87
C LYS A 209 9.31 -15.12 6.64
N TRP A 210 8.63 -13.98 6.77
CA TRP A 210 8.03 -13.28 5.64
C TRP A 210 9.11 -12.86 4.63
N ASN A 211 10.21 -12.27 5.09
CA ASN A 211 11.32 -11.91 4.19
C ASN A 211 11.97 -13.12 3.52
N ASP A 212 12.16 -14.23 4.25
CA ASP A 212 12.68 -15.48 3.68
C ASP A 212 11.70 -16.05 2.62
N GLY A 213 10.39 -15.86 2.83
CA GLY A 213 9.34 -16.25 1.88
C GLY A 213 9.29 -15.40 0.60
N LEU A 214 9.76 -14.14 0.63
CA LEU A 214 9.75 -13.25 -0.54
C LEU A 214 10.61 -13.76 -1.69
N GLU A 215 11.77 -14.35 -1.38
CA GLU A 215 12.62 -14.94 -2.41
C GLU A 215 11.89 -16.03 -3.19
N MET A 216 11.07 -16.83 -2.51
CA MET A 216 10.36 -17.93 -3.16
C MET A 216 9.03 -17.51 -3.80
N HIS A 217 8.33 -16.56 -3.19
CA HIS A 217 6.93 -16.30 -3.48
C HIS A 217 6.56 -14.84 -3.71
N GLY A 218 7.50 -13.89 -3.63
CA GLY A 218 7.21 -12.46 -3.75
C GLY A 218 6.39 -12.12 -4.99
N GLY A 219 5.30 -11.38 -4.81
CA GLY A 219 4.34 -11.04 -5.88
C GLY A 219 3.39 -12.18 -6.27
N ALA A 220 3.81 -13.43 -6.13
CA ALA A 220 3.02 -14.59 -6.54
C ALA A 220 1.74 -14.77 -5.69
N SER A 221 0.73 -15.38 -6.31
CA SER A 221 -0.38 -15.96 -5.57
C SER A 221 0.04 -17.33 -5.02
N ILE A 222 -0.13 -17.52 -3.72
CA ILE A 222 0.17 -18.75 -3.01
C ILE A 222 -1.15 -19.44 -2.66
N SER A 223 -1.28 -20.70 -3.08
CA SER A 223 -2.34 -21.57 -2.61
C SER A 223 -2.06 -22.06 -1.20
N THR A 224 -2.97 -21.77 -0.27
CA THR A 224 -2.94 -22.21 1.12
C THR A 224 -4.14 -23.09 1.40
N ARG A 225 -4.16 -23.72 2.59
CA ARG A 225 -5.33 -24.50 3.04
C ARG A 225 -6.60 -23.66 3.19
N GLN A 226 -6.47 -22.33 3.23
CA GLN A 226 -7.54 -21.36 3.44
C GLN A 226 -7.98 -20.66 2.14
N GLY A 227 -7.30 -20.91 1.01
CA GLY A 227 -7.56 -20.28 -0.29
C GLY A 227 -6.27 -19.80 -0.97
N SER A 228 -6.40 -19.01 -2.05
CA SER A 228 -5.25 -18.35 -2.68
C SER A 228 -5.03 -16.97 -2.08
N THR A 229 -3.83 -16.69 -1.59
CA THR A 229 -3.44 -15.36 -1.07
C THR A 229 -2.19 -14.84 -1.80
N GLY A 230 -2.12 -13.53 -2.06
CA GLY A 230 -0.95 -12.93 -2.70
C GLY A 230 0.15 -12.63 -1.70
N PHE A 231 1.41 -12.93 -2.03
CA PHE A 231 2.56 -12.47 -1.25
C PHE A 231 2.88 -11.01 -1.60
N ARG A 232 2.05 -10.11 -1.06
CA ARG A 232 1.98 -8.69 -1.43
C ARG A 232 2.34 -7.76 -0.27
N LEU A 233 2.49 -6.47 -0.56
CA LEU A 233 2.55 -5.43 0.47
C LEU A 233 1.15 -5.10 1.01
N PRO A 234 1.02 -4.57 2.23
CA PRO A 234 -0.27 -4.11 2.75
C PRO A 234 -0.86 -2.99 1.89
N ASN A 235 -2.19 -2.90 1.88
CA ASN A 235 -2.94 -1.81 1.25
C ASN A 235 -3.45 -0.78 2.27
N GLY A 236 -3.21 -0.96 3.57
CA GLY A 236 -3.70 -0.05 4.61
C GLY A 236 -3.16 1.40 4.52
N SER A 237 -3.92 2.36 5.06
CA SER A 237 -3.50 3.77 5.12
C SER A 237 -2.28 3.96 6.02
N THR A 238 -2.16 3.15 7.07
CA THR A 238 -0.99 3.16 7.96
C THR A 238 0.29 2.84 7.20
N PHE A 239 0.24 1.84 6.32
CA PHE A 239 1.35 1.44 5.48
C PHE A 239 1.78 2.56 4.54
N PHE A 240 0.87 3.10 3.73
CA PHE A 240 1.23 4.15 2.77
C PHE A 240 1.71 5.44 3.42
N ARG A 241 1.23 5.78 4.61
CA ARG A 241 1.77 6.90 5.40
C ARG A 241 3.23 6.68 5.81
N LEU A 242 3.56 5.46 6.25
CA LEU A 242 4.94 5.11 6.63
C LEU A 242 5.86 5.04 5.42
N VAL A 243 5.38 4.49 4.31
CA VAL A 243 6.09 4.49 3.02
C VAL A 243 6.37 5.92 2.54
N ALA A 244 5.37 6.82 2.57
CA ALA A 244 5.56 8.21 2.20
C ALA A 244 6.65 8.89 3.05
N LYS A 245 6.69 8.62 4.37
CA LYS A 245 7.75 9.09 5.27
C LYS A 245 9.11 8.48 4.93
N HIS A 246 9.18 7.16 4.71
CA HIS A 246 10.42 6.44 4.37
C HIS A 246 11.05 6.99 3.09
N LEU A 247 10.23 7.16 2.04
CA LEU A 247 10.70 7.67 0.75
C LEU A 247 10.92 9.19 0.77
N GLY A 248 10.29 9.94 1.69
CA GLY A 248 10.31 11.40 1.69
C GLY A 248 9.55 12.01 0.51
N VAL A 249 8.44 11.40 0.10
CA VAL A 249 7.62 11.79 -1.06
C VAL A 249 6.14 11.86 -0.69
N ASN A 250 5.36 12.65 -1.43
CA ASN A 250 3.90 12.59 -1.34
C ASN A 250 3.39 11.42 -2.18
N ILE A 251 2.38 10.70 -1.70
CA ILE A 251 1.74 9.62 -2.45
C ILE A 251 0.26 9.95 -2.62
N LYS A 252 -0.25 9.86 -3.85
CA LYS A 252 -1.68 9.94 -4.13
C LYS A 252 -2.10 8.69 -4.88
N ILE A 253 -3.10 8.00 -4.34
CA ILE A 253 -3.65 6.78 -4.91
C ILE A 253 -5.03 7.12 -5.46
N PHE A 254 -5.23 6.93 -6.75
CA PHE A 254 -6.53 6.99 -7.40
C PHE A 254 -7.13 5.60 -7.44
N ASN A 255 -8.46 5.53 -7.46
CA ASN A 255 -9.16 4.30 -7.78
C ASN A 255 -9.68 4.40 -9.22
N GLY A 256 -9.67 3.27 -9.92
CA GLY A 256 -10.28 3.17 -11.24
C GLY A 256 -10.15 1.77 -11.82
N SER A 257 -10.85 1.55 -12.93
CA SER A 257 -10.73 0.35 -13.75
C SER A 257 -9.83 0.61 -14.95
N SER A 258 -9.20 -0.44 -15.47
CA SER A 258 -8.54 -0.38 -16.78
C SER A 258 -9.51 -0.01 -17.92
N SER A 259 -10.81 -0.23 -17.75
CA SER A 259 -11.87 0.16 -18.70
C SER A 259 -12.31 1.62 -18.60
N ASP A 260 -12.13 2.25 -17.44
CA ASP A 260 -12.75 3.53 -17.13
C ASP A 260 -11.68 4.62 -17.14
N LEU A 261 -11.65 5.43 -18.20
CA LEU A 261 -10.65 6.48 -18.44
C LEU A 261 -10.83 7.72 -17.51
N VAL A 262 -11.74 7.63 -16.55
CA VAL A 262 -12.02 8.65 -15.54
C VAL A 262 -11.56 8.12 -14.19
N LEU A 263 -10.66 8.87 -13.56
CA LEU A 263 -10.13 8.53 -12.25
C LEU A 263 -11.07 9.02 -11.15
N GLU A 264 -11.26 8.21 -10.11
CA GLU A 264 -11.90 8.66 -8.88
C GLU A 264 -10.84 9.09 -7.86
N SER A 265 -11.14 10.17 -7.12
CA SER A 265 -10.25 10.62 -6.05
C SER A 265 -10.14 9.55 -4.98
N GLY A 266 -8.96 8.96 -4.81
CA GLY A 266 -8.72 8.01 -3.73
C GLY A 266 -8.02 8.67 -2.54
N ARG A 267 -6.90 8.10 -2.13
CA ARG A 267 -6.20 8.39 -0.85
C ARG A 267 -4.99 9.29 -1.07
N VAL A 268 -4.72 10.18 -0.12
CA VAL A 268 -3.61 11.13 -0.16
C VAL A 268 -2.75 10.99 1.10
N PHE A 269 -1.44 10.86 0.91
CA PHE A 269 -0.45 10.73 1.97
C PHE A 269 0.65 11.77 1.75
N GLU A 270 0.57 12.86 2.51
CA GLU A 270 1.54 13.95 2.41
C GLU A 270 2.73 13.72 3.34
N CYS A 271 3.94 13.95 2.83
CA CYS A 271 5.16 13.99 3.61
C CYS A 271 5.60 15.45 3.76
N THR A 272 5.78 15.91 5.00
CA THR A 272 6.21 17.29 5.26
C THR A 272 7.55 17.56 4.57
N GLY A 273 7.62 18.64 3.80
CA GLY A 273 8.82 19.03 3.05
C GLY A 273 8.97 18.37 1.68
N ALA A 274 8.16 17.36 1.36
CA ALA A 274 8.16 16.75 0.03
C ALA A 274 7.45 17.66 -0.99
N LYS A 275 8.13 17.90 -2.12
CA LYS A 275 7.59 18.68 -3.26
C LYS A 275 7.12 17.79 -4.41
N HIS A 276 7.50 16.52 -4.39
CA HIS A 276 7.27 15.57 -5.48
C HIS A 276 6.20 14.56 -5.09
N TRP A 277 5.45 14.13 -6.10
CA TRP A 277 4.32 13.23 -5.96
C TRP A 277 4.60 11.92 -6.70
N LEU A 278 4.25 10.81 -6.05
CA LEU A 278 4.06 9.51 -6.68
C LEU A 278 2.55 9.29 -6.81
N TYR A 279 2.05 9.32 -8.04
CA TYR A 279 0.66 9.02 -8.34
C TYR A 279 0.52 7.54 -8.69
N LEU A 280 -0.35 6.83 -7.98
CA LEU A 280 -0.66 5.43 -8.20
C LEU A 280 -2.12 5.30 -8.63
N LEU A 281 -2.40 4.37 -9.54
CA LEU A 281 -3.74 3.91 -9.85
C LEU A 281 -3.92 2.53 -9.25
N GLN A 282 -4.83 2.38 -8.30
CA GLN A 282 -5.24 1.08 -7.77
C GLN A 282 -6.39 0.54 -8.62
N ASP A 283 -6.26 -0.71 -9.08
CA ASP A 283 -7.39 -1.41 -9.68
C ASP A 283 -8.43 -1.75 -8.59
N GLU A 284 -9.65 -1.25 -8.76
CA GLU A 284 -10.76 -1.45 -7.82
C GLU A 284 -11.16 -2.93 -7.69
N GLN A 285 -11.08 -3.69 -8.79
CA GLN A 285 -11.45 -5.11 -8.80
C GLN A 285 -10.43 -5.97 -8.07
N GLU A 286 -9.20 -5.49 -7.95
CA GLU A 286 -8.09 -6.24 -7.38
C GLU A 286 -7.76 -5.89 -5.93
N ASN A 287 -8.49 -4.96 -5.29
CA ASN A 287 -8.37 -4.61 -3.87
C ASN A 287 -6.92 -4.34 -3.42
N GLY A 288 -6.12 -3.67 -4.25
CA GLY A 288 -4.72 -3.36 -3.97
C GLY A 288 -3.75 -4.53 -4.14
N LYS A 289 -4.08 -5.50 -4.99
CA LYS A 289 -3.11 -6.44 -5.56
C LYS A 289 -2.37 -5.84 -6.75
N HIS A 290 -3.03 -4.96 -7.50
CA HIS A 290 -2.43 -4.29 -8.66
C HIS A 290 -2.41 -2.77 -8.52
N TYR A 291 -1.31 -2.19 -8.97
CA TYR A 291 -1.10 -0.76 -9.08
C TYR A 291 -0.40 -0.45 -10.39
N ASP A 292 -0.79 0.67 -11.00
CA ASP A 292 -0.06 1.31 -12.10
C ASP A 292 0.48 2.66 -11.63
N ILE A 293 1.51 3.18 -12.29
CA ILE A 293 1.97 4.56 -12.07
C ILE A 293 1.22 5.52 -13.00
N LEU A 294 0.83 6.67 -12.47
CA LEU A 294 0.27 7.77 -13.25
C LEU A 294 1.29 8.91 -13.36
N VAL A 295 1.48 9.42 -14.57
CA VAL A 295 2.37 10.56 -14.84
C VAL A 295 1.54 11.73 -15.35
N GLU A 296 1.55 12.86 -14.64
CA GLU A 296 0.76 14.03 -15.01
C GLU A 296 1.27 14.66 -16.32
N LYS A 297 0.38 14.80 -17.31
CA LYS A 297 0.73 15.34 -18.62
C LYS A 297 1.14 16.80 -18.53
N GLY A 298 2.21 17.13 -19.24
CA GLY A 298 2.73 18.51 -19.32
C GLY A 298 3.55 18.93 -18.09
N LYS A 299 3.73 18.07 -17.09
CA LYS A 299 4.61 18.33 -15.95
C LYS A 299 5.97 17.65 -16.12
N PRO A 300 7.04 18.17 -15.48
CA PRO A 300 8.30 17.45 -15.41
C PRO A 300 8.12 16.07 -14.77
N VAL A 301 8.78 15.07 -15.34
CA VAL A 301 8.67 13.68 -14.90
C VAL A 301 9.92 13.28 -14.13
N SER A 302 9.74 12.66 -12.98
CA SER A 302 10.85 12.15 -12.18
C SER A 302 11.69 11.13 -12.98
N THR A 303 13.00 11.28 -12.93
CA THR A 303 13.95 10.33 -13.52
C THR A 303 13.74 8.92 -12.95
N ALA A 304 13.38 8.79 -11.67
CA ALA A 304 13.09 7.49 -11.06
C ALA A 304 11.89 6.76 -11.70
N ILE A 305 10.89 7.50 -12.17
CA ILE A 305 9.74 6.93 -12.88
C ILE A 305 10.15 6.46 -14.28
N ILE A 306 11.03 7.21 -14.94
CA ILE A 306 11.54 6.87 -16.28
C ILE A 306 12.39 5.61 -16.23
N GLU A 307 13.28 5.49 -15.24
CA GLU A 307 14.11 4.31 -15.08
C GLU A 307 13.27 3.05 -14.79
N GLU A 308 12.22 3.17 -13.97
CA GLU A 308 11.29 2.07 -13.77
C GLU A 308 10.56 1.67 -15.06
N MET A 309 10.05 2.66 -15.80
CA MET A 309 9.41 2.42 -17.08
C MET A 309 10.37 1.68 -18.02
N ASN A 310 11.62 2.15 -18.17
CA ASN A 310 12.62 1.49 -19.01
C ASN A 310 12.90 0.06 -18.58
N SER A 311 12.95 -0.21 -17.27
CA SER A 311 13.10 -1.57 -16.72
C SER A 311 11.95 -2.49 -17.13
N TYR A 312 10.72 -1.99 -17.06
CA TYR A 312 9.53 -2.73 -17.51
C TYR A 312 9.59 -3.01 -19.02
N LEU A 313 9.88 -1.99 -19.82
CA LEU A 313 9.90 -2.08 -21.29
C LEU A 313 11.00 -2.99 -21.83
N GLY A 314 12.17 -3.00 -21.19
CA GLY A 314 13.24 -3.95 -21.52
C GLY A 314 12.80 -5.40 -21.32
N THR A 315 11.97 -5.65 -20.30
CA THR A 315 11.44 -6.98 -20.00
C THR A 315 10.35 -7.42 -21.00
N VAL A 316 9.47 -6.50 -21.42
CA VAL A 316 8.43 -6.77 -22.43
C VAL A 316 9.04 -7.06 -23.80
N SER A 317 10.12 -6.37 -24.16
CA SER A 317 10.80 -6.55 -25.45
C SER A 317 11.45 -7.94 -25.58
N LEU A 318 12.01 -8.46 -24.50
CA LEU A 318 12.57 -9.82 -24.46
C LEU A 318 11.49 -10.90 -24.67
N LYS A 319 10.31 -10.76 -24.03
CA LYS A 319 9.21 -11.72 -24.19
C LYS A 319 8.68 -11.82 -25.63
N LYS A 320 8.72 -10.72 -26.40
CA LYS A 320 8.32 -10.71 -27.82
C LYS A 320 9.32 -11.43 -28.73
N GLN A 321 10.60 -11.53 -28.34
CA GLN A 321 11.62 -12.24 -29.12
C GLN A 321 11.55 -13.75 -28.91
N ASP A 322 11.13 -14.22 -27.73
CA ASP A 322 10.96 -15.65 -27.44
C ASP A 322 9.65 -16.25 -28.03
N THR A 323 8.80 -15.43 -28.64
CA THR A 323 7.52 -15.83 -29.28
C THR A 323 7.52 -15.70 -30.80
N GLN A 324 8.66 -15.40 -31.42
CA GLN A 324 8.88 -15.42 -32.88
C GLN A 324 9.80 -16.58 -33.28
#